data_AF-A0A1E3BAH8-F1
#
_entry.id   AF-A0A1E3BAH8-F1
#
_cell.length_a   1.000
_cell.length_b   1.000
_cell.length_c   1.000
_cell.angle_alpha   90.00
_cell.angle_beta   90.00
_cell.angle_gamma   90.00
#
_symmetry.space_group_name_H-M   'P 1'
#
loop_
_entity.id
_entity.type
_entity.pdbx_description
1 polymer ?
#
loop_
_entity_poly.entity_id
_entity_poly.type
_entity_poly.pdbx_seq_one_letter_code
_entity_poly.pdbx_strand_id
1 'polypeptide(L)'
;MACVMVLLMDSPALGLTGHVVLKLFDQRFASDARLWEKAGPWTLDIEEQYHQFIRDGGASEFLSQFKSDDNAIVEEEETDEVEREFAVPQKEASLHDYMQSLYRREVEVYNALQDRQGEDIPRI
;
A
#
# COMPACT_ATOMS: atom_id res chain seq x y z
N MET A 1 1.40 7.27 -0.61
CA MET A 1 0.43 8.20 0.01
C MET A 1 -0.28 7.49 1.14
N ALA A 2 -0.45 8.13 2.29
CA ALA A 2 -1.15 7.56 3.44
C ALA A 2 -2.20 8.56 3.94
N CYS A 3 -3.32 8.07 4.45
CA CYS A 3 -4.29 8.90 5.16
C CYS A 3 -3.77 9.15 6.58
N VAL A 4 -3.63 10.41 6.98
CA VAL A 4 -3.12 10.80 8.31
C VAL A 4 -4.22 11.48 9.09
N MET A 5 -4.50 10.96 10.29
CA MET A 5 -5.53 11.47 11.18
C MET A 5 -4.97 11.69 12.58
N VAL A 6 -5.48 12.69 13.28
CA VAL A 6 -5.23 12.86 14.71
C VAL A 6 -6.41 12.26 15.47
N LEU A 7 -6.14 11.32 16.36
CA LEU A 7 -7.14 10.68 17.21
C LEU A 7 -6.89 11.06 18.67
N LEU A 8 -7.95 11.32 19.42
CA LEU A 8 -7.88 11.35 20.87
C LEU A 8 -8.12 9.93 21.38
N MET A 9 -7.12 9.31 21.98
CA MET A 9 -7.24 7.97 22.56
C MET A 9 -7.19 8.02 24.08
N ASP A 10 -8.03 7.20 24.69
CA ASP A 10 -7.98 6.86 26.11
C ASP A 10 -7.91 5.34 26.24
N SER A 11 -6.73 4.79 25.97
CA SER A 11 -6.46 3.35 26.09
C SER A 11 -5.22 3.12 26.96
N PRO A 12 -5.37 3.18 28.29
CA PRO A 12 -4.26 2.94 29.22
C PRO A 12 -3.65 1.54 29.08
N ALA A 13 -4.45 0.54 28.69
CA ALA A 13 -3.99 -0.84 28.48
C ALA A 13 -2.96 -0.95 27.34
N LEU A 14 -3.00 -0.03 26.37
CA LEU A 14 -2.05 0.05 25.28
C LEU A 14 -0.96 1.12 25.52
N GLY A 15 -0.99 1.81 26.67
CA GLY A 15 -0.12 2.95 26.95
C GLY A 15 -0.41 4.18 26.08
N LEU A 16 -1.57 4.23 25.43
CA LEU A 16 -1.93 5.28 24.48
C LEU A 16 -3.00 6.19 25.09
N THR A 17 -2.56 7.31 25.64
CA THR A 17 -3.42 8.36 26.21
C THR A 17 -3.12 9.71 25.57
N GLY A 18 -4.17 10.44 25.21
CA GLY A 18 -4.04 11.75 24.57
C GLY A 18 -4.10 11.69 23.05
N HIS A 19 -3.53 12.70 22.39
CA HIS A 19 -3.56 12.80 20.94
C HIS A 19 -2.50 11.89 20.31
N VAL A 20 -2.93 11.03 19.40
CA VAL A 20 -2.07 10.15 18.61
C VAL A 20 -2.27 10.43 17.13
N VAL A 21 -1.24 10.19 16.33
CA VAL A 21 -1.32 10.27 14.88
C VAL A 21 -1.50 8.86 14.32
N LEU A 22 -2.64 8.61 13.69
CA LEU A 22 -2.90 7.38 12.94
C LEU A 22 -2.57 7.62 11.48
N LYS A 23 -1.61 6.85 10.96
CA LYS A 23 -1.25 6.83 9.54
C LYS A 23 -1.71 5.52 8.92
N LEU A 24 -2.66 5.59 7.99
CA LEU A 24 -3.25 4.45 7.29
C LEU A 24 -2.69 4.34 5.87
N PHE A 25 -2.11 3.18 5.57
CA PHE A 25 -1.69 2.78 4.24
C PHE A 25 -2.81 1.96 3.60
N ASP A 26 -3.74 2.66 2.98
CA ASP A 26 -4.95 2.08 2.44
C ASP A 26 -5.12 2.56 0.99
N GLN A 27 -5.21 1.61 0.07
CA GLN A 27 -5.28 1.87 -1.38
C GLN A 27 -6.48 2.72 -1.80
N ARG A 28 -7.55 2.74 -0.98
CA ARG A 28 -8.79 3.49 -1.24
C ARG A 28 -8.55 4.99 -1.12
N PHE A 29 -7.63 5.38 -0.24
CA PHE A 29 -7.28 6.78 0.04
C PHE A 29 -5.97 7.21 -0.65
N ALA A 30 -5.36 6.34 -1.45
CA ALA A 30 -4.05 6.59 -2.05
C ALA A 30 -4.13 7.39 -3.37
N SER A 31 -4.73 8.58 -3.36
CA SER A 31 -5.10 9.35 -4.57
C SER A 31 -3.98 9.46 -5.62
N ASP A 32 -2.77 9.87 -5.24
CA ASP A 32 -1.66 10.02 -6.21
C ASP A 32 -1.18 8.66 -6.74
N ALA A 33 -1.16 7.62 -5.89
CA ALA A 33 -0.79 6.28 -6.34
C ALA A 33 -1.83 5.73 -7.33
N ARG A 34 -3.12 5.98 -7.08
CA ARG A 34 -4.20 5.61 -8.01
C ARG A 34 -4.06 6.34 -9.34
N LEU A 35 -3.67 7.61 -9.33
CA LEU A 35 -3.42 8.39 -10.54
C LEU A 35 -2.27 7.80 -11.36
N TRP A 36 -1.15 7.45 -10.71
CA TRP A 36 0.02 6.87 -11.37
C TRP A 36 -0.27 5.48 -11.95
N GLU A 37 -0.99 4.65 -11.21
CA GLU A 37 -1.40 3.31 -11.64
C GLU A 37 -2.61 3.32 -12.60
N LYS A 38 -3.10 4.50 -12.99
CA LYS A 38 -4.31 4.70 -13.82
C LYS A 38 -5.49 3.87 -13.28
N ALA A 39 -5.61 3.80 -11.97
CA ALA A 39 -6.75 3.26 -11.26
C ALA A 39 -7.79 4.36 -11.08
N GLY A 40 -9.06 4.05 -11.38
CA GLY A 40 -10.16 4.99 -11.16
C GLY A 40 -10.34 5.36 -9.67
N PRO A 41 -11.21 6.30 -9.32
CA PRO A 41 -11.59 6.51 -7.91
C PRO A 41 -12.18 5.23 -7.31
N TRP A 42 -12.00 5.01 -6.00
CA TRP A 42 -12.59 3.86 -5.32
C TRP A 42 -14.12 3.90 -5.40
N THR A 43 -14.75 2.77 -5.73
CA THR A 43 -16.20 2.62 -5.79
C THR A 43 -16.62 1.28 -5.19
N LEU A 44 -17.91 1.12 -4.89
CA LEU A 44 -18.45 -0.16 -4.40
C LEU A 44 -18.28 -1.29 -5.42
N ASP A 45 -18.41 -0.99 -6.72
CA ASP A 45 -18.19 -1.98 -7.79
C ASP A 45 -16.73 -2.48 -7.81
N ILE A 46 -15.77 -1.57 -7.62
CA ILE A 46 -14.35 -1.94 -7.48
C ILE A 46 -14.13 -2.79 -6.23
N GLU A 47 -14.73 -2.42 -5.08
CA GLU A 47 -14.65 -3.19 -3.83
C GLU A 47 -15.16 -4.62 -4.04
N GLU A 48 -16.33 -4.79 -4.67
CA GLU A 48 -16.93 -6.10 -4.93
C GLU A 48 -16.07 -6.96 -5.87
N GLN A 49 -15.60 -6.38 -6.99
CA GLN A 49 -14.72 -7.07 -7.93
C GLN A 49 -13.40 -7.48 -7.28
N TYR A 50 -12.78 -6.58 -6.53
CA TYR A 50 -11.51 -6.85 -5.86
C TYR A 50 -11.66 -7.88 -4.74
N HIS A 51 -12.72 -7.78 -3.94
CA HIS A 51 -13.02 -8.76 -2.91
C HIS A 51 -13.23 -10.16 -3.49
N GLN A 52 -13.99 -10.28 -4.59
CA GLN A 52 -14.19 -11.57 -5.25
C GLN A 52 -12.86 -12.10 -5.82
N PHE A 53 -12.05 -11.24 -6.44
CA PHE A 53 -10.72 -11.59 -6.95
C PHE A 53 -9.77 -12.10 -5.86
N ILE A 54 -9.81 -11.52 -4.65
CA ILE A 54 -9.06 -12.03 -3.49
C ILE A 54 -9.59 -13.40 -3.08
N ARG A 55 -10.92 -13.56 -2.97
CA ARG A 55 -11.55 -14.81 -2.53
C ARG A 55 -11.25 -15.97 -3.46
N ASP A 56 -11.14 -15.69 -4.76
CA ASP A 56 -10.82 -16.69 -5.78
C ASP A 56 -9.30 -16.98 -5.86
N GLY A 57 -8.48 -16.33 -5.04
CA GLY A 57 -7.02 -16.50 -5.02
C GLY A 57 -6.28 -15.73 -6.11
N GLY A 58 -7.01 -15.04 -7.00
CA GLY A 58 -6.46 -14.34 -8.14
C GLY A 58 -5.44 -13.26 -7.75
N ALA A 59 -5.65 -12.57 -6.63
CA ALA A 59 -4.69 -11.58 -6.14
C ALA A 59 -3.31 -12.20 -5.82
N SER A 60 -3.29 -13.37 -5.18
CA SER A 60 -2.03 -14.05 -4.85
C SER A 60 -1.34 -14.58 -6.11
N GLU A 61 -2.11 -15.16 -7.03
CA GLU A 61 -1.58 -15.66 -8.30
C GLU A 61 -0.98 -14.53 -9.13
N PHE A 62 -1.74 -13.46 -9.35
CA PHE A 62 -1.29 -12.27 -10.07
C PHE A 62 -0.02 -11.68 -9.45
N LEU A 63 0.01 -11.43 -8.14
CA LEU A 63 1.17 -10.81 -7.49
C LEU A 63 2.43 -11.69 -7.57
N SER A 64 2.27 -13.01 -7.53
CA SER A 64 3.41 -13.92 -7.70
C SER A 64 4.02 -13.83 -9.10
N GLN A 65 3.18 -13.85 -10.14
CA GLN A 65 3.60 -13.70 -11.53
C GLN A 65 4.22 -12.32 -11.77
N PHE A 66 3.54 -11.27 -11.31
CA PHE A 66 3.99 -9.89 -11.47
C PHE A 66 5.38 -9.65 -10.87
N LYS A 67 5.64 -10.15 -9.66
CA LYS A 67 6.95 -10.04 -9.02
C LYS A 67 8.02 -10.92 -9.66
N SER A 68 7.65 -12.04 -10.27
CA SER A 68 8.60 -12.87 -11.01
C SER A 68 9.02 -12.21 -12.32
N ASP A 69 8.08 -11.57 -13.02
CA ASP A 69 8.35 -10.80 -14.24
C ASP A 69 9.24 -9.58 -13.96
N ASP A 70 8.99 -8.85 -12.86
CA ASP A 70 9.74 -7.64 -12.49
C ASP A 70 11.19 -7.96 -12.06
N ASN A 71 11.45 -9.19 -11.60
CA ASN A 71 12.80 -9.66 -11.27
C ASN A 71 13.51 -10.34 -12.44
N ALA A 72 12.84 -10.54 -13.58
CA ALA A 72 13.49 -11.07 -14.77
C ALA A 72 14.34 -9.94 -15.38
N ILE A 73 15.67 -10.11 -15.39
CA ILE A 73 16.59 -9.21 -16.10
C ILE A 73 16.27 -9.33 -17.59
N VAL A 74 15.49 -8.39 -18.12
CA VAL A 74 15.29 -8.25 -19.56
C VAL A 74 16.43 -7.38 -20.06
N GLU A 75 17.25 -7.89 -20.99
CA GLU A 75 18.12 -7.03 -21.78
C GLU A 75 17.20 -6.06 -22.54
N GLU A 76 17.18 -4.80 -22.12
CA GLU A 76 16.34 -3.74 -22.70
C GLU A 76 16.72 -3.52 -24.18
N GLU A 77 16.10 -4.26 -25.09
CA GLU A 77 15.86 -3.71 -26.42
C GLU A 77 14.73 -2.68 -26.28
N GLU A 78 14.99 -1.44 -26.75
CA GLU A 78 14.03 -0.33 -26.79
C GLU A 78 12.80 -0.70 -27.64
N THR A 79 11.92 -1.54 -27.09
CA THR A 79 10.59 -1.76 -27.62
C THR A 79 9.67 -0.74 -26.97
N ASP A 80 9.00 0.06 -27.79
CA ASP A 80 7.92 0.96 -27.39
C ASP A 80 7.11 0.32 -26.25
N GLU A 81 7.14 0.90 -25.06
CA GLU A 81 6.47 0.38 -23.86
C GLU A 81 4.98 0.21 -24.17
N VAL A 82 4.57 -1.00 -24.55
CA VAL A 82 3.16 -1.37 -24.58
C VAL A 82 2.74 -1.44 -23.12
N GLU A 83 2.17 -0.35 -22.61
CA GLU A 83 1.60 -0.31 -21.26
C GLU A 83 0.68 -1.53 -21.09
N ARG A 84 1.06 -2.45 -20.18
CA ARG A 84 0.20 -3.59 -19.85
C ARG A 84 -1.09 -3.05 -19.25
N GLU A 85 -2.20 -3.17 -19.97
CA GLU A 85 -3.52 -2.87 -19.43
C GLU A 85 -3.94 -3.95 -18.43
N PHE A 86 -3.73 -3.67 -17.15
CA PHE A 86 -4.26 -4.52 -16.07
C PHE A 86 -5.77 -4.36 -15.90
N ALA A 87 -6.44 -5.46 -15.59
CA ALA A 87 -7.83 -5.43 -15.17
C ALA A 87 -7.97 -4.67 -13.83
N VAL A 88 -9.14 -4.09 -13.58
CA VAL A 88 -9.45 -3.36 -12.34
C VAL A 88 -8.98 -4.09 -11.06
N PRO A 89 -9.35 -5.35 -10.81
CA PRO A 89 -8.94 -6.02 -9.58
C PRO A 89 -7.42 -6.31 -9.50
N GLN A 90 -6.72 -6.40 -10.64
CA GLN A 90 -5.26 -6.53 -10.68
C GLN A 90 -4.58 -5.20 -10.33
N LYS A 91 -5.09 -4.08 -10.83
CA LYS A 91 -4.63 -2.74 -10.42
C LYS A 91 -4.80 -2.54 -8.90
N GLU A 92 -5.94 -2.96 -8.35
CA GLU A 92 -6.16 -2.91 -6.91
C GLU A 92 -5.22 -3.82 -6.12
N ALA A 93 -4.89 -5.02 -6.63
CA ALA A 93 -3.88 -5.88 -6.02
C ALA A 93 -2.49 -5.25 -6.03
N SER A 94 -2.10 -4.61 -7.14
CA SER A 94 -0.83 -3.87 -7.24
C SER A 94 -0.77 -2.72 -6.24
N LEU A 95 -1.81 -1.87 -6.21
CA LEU A 95 -1.91 -0.77 -5.25
C LEU A 95 -1.87 -1.26 -3.79
N HIS A 96 -2.55 -2.37 -3.49
CA HIS A 96 -2.51 -2.99 -2.17
C HIS A 96 -1.07 -3.37 -1.76
N ASP A 97 -0.38 -4.10 -2.64
CA ASP A 97 0.98 -4.56 -2.39
C ASP A 97 1.95 -3.38 -2.25
N TYR A 98 1.78 -2.35 -3.08
CA TYR A 98 2.54 -1.11 -2.98
C TYR A 98 2.31 -0.39 -1.65
N MET A 99 1.05 -0.21 -1.22
CA MET A 99 0.74 0.38 0.09
C MET A 99 1.33 -0.43 1.25
N GLN A 100 1.26 -1.76 1.16
CA GLN A 100 1.85 -2.66 2.16
C GLN A 100 3.39 -2.52 2.19
N SER A 101 4.04 -2.35 1.05
CA SER A 101 5.50 -2.13 0.97
C SER A 101 5.91 -0.82 1.64
N LEU A 102 5.14 0.25 1.47
CA LEU A 102 5.38 1.55 2.10
C LEU A 102 5.24 1.44 3.62
N TYR A 103 4.18 0.78 4.10
CA TYR A 103 4.00 0.51 5.52
C TYR A 103 5.19 -0.26 6.11
N ARG A 104 5.60 -1.36 5.48
CA ARG A 104 6.75 -2.18 5.96
C ARG A 104 8.03 -1.36 6.02
N ARG A 105 8.37 -0.64 4.96
CA ARG A 105 9.56 0.22 4.91
C ARG A 105 9.53 1.30 5.98
N GLU A 106 8.37 1.92 6.21
CA GLU A 106 8.25 2.92 7.26
C GLU A 106 8.48 2.31 8.63
N VAL A 107 7.86 1.18 8.94
CA VAL A 107 8.09 0.45 10.21
C VAL A 107 9.55 0.05 10.38
N GLU A 108 10.20 -0.44 9.33
CA GLU A 108 11.63 -0.77 9.34
C GLU A 108 12.50 0.44 9.69
N VAL A 109 12.21 1.61 9.09
CA VAL A 109 12.92 2.87 9.37
C VAL A 109 12.67 3.31 10.81
N TYR A 110 11.44 3.27 11.31
CA TYR A 110 11.15 3.60 12.70
C TYR A 110 11.91 2.69 13.67
N ASN A 111 11.92 1.38 13.41
CA ASN A 111 12.66 0.42 14.23
C ASN A 111 14.18 0.66 14.17
N ALA A 112 14.73 0.96 13.00
CA ALA A 112 16.15 1.27 12.84
C ALA A 112 16.57 2.56 13.55
N LEU A 113 15.62 3.49 13.78
CA LEU A 113 15.84 4.78 14.44
C LEU A 113 15.23 4.83 15.85
N GLN A 114 15.08 3.67 16.50
CA GLN A 114 14.50 3.56 17.83
C GLN A 114 15.13 4.51 18.86
N ASP A 115 16.45 4.69 18.81
CA ASP A 115 17.21 5.56 19.71
C ASP A 115 16.89 7.05 19.56
N ARG A 116 16.22 7.46 18.48
CA ARG A 116 15.78 8.85 18.23
C ARG A 116 14.28 9.06 18.42
N GLN A 117 13.55 8.02 18.81
CA GLN A 117 12.11 8.12 19.02
C GLN A 117 11.77 8.87 20.32
N GLY A 118 10.90 9.86 20.22
CA GLY A 118 10.52 10.78 21.28
C GLY A 118 11.39 12.04 21.37
N GLU A 119 12.43 12.15 20.54
CA GLU A 119 13.24 13.36 20.38
C GLU A 119 12.94 14.00 19.02
N ASP A 120 13.52 13.44 17.96
CA ASP A 120 13.37 13.93 16.58
C ASP A 120 12.30 13.17 15.80
N ILE A 121 12.00 11.93 16.22
CA ILE A 121 11.10 11.01 15.53
C ILE A 121 9.93 10.66 16.46
N PRO A 122 8.68 10.58 15.99
CA PRO A 122 7.57 10.10 16.80
C PRO A 122 7.81 8.69 17.36
N ARG A 123 7.16 8.36 18.48
CA ARG A 123 7.17 7.00 19.02
C ARG A 123 6.12 6.14 18.34
N ILE A 124 6.46 4.88 18.04
CA ILE A 124 5.53 3.83 17.60
C ILE A 124 5.18 2.88 18.74
#